data_AF-A0A3B9P904-F1
#
_entry.id   AF-A0A3B9P904-F1
#
_cell.length_a   1.000
_cell.length_b   1.000
_cell.length_c   1.000
_cell.angle_alpha   90.00
_cell.angle_beta   90.00
_cell.angle_gamma   90.00
#
_symmetry.space_group_name_H-M   'P 1'
#
loop_
_entity.id
_entity.type
_entity.pdbx_description
1 polymer ?
#
loop_
_entity_poly.entity_id
_entity_poly.type
_entity_poly.pdbx_seq_one_letter_code
_entity_poly.pdbx_strand_id
1 'polypeptide(L)'
;MESNEKSKTIKYVLISCGVVLLVGCLCLGLVLISGIGVSNIWPIELPVESTQAPISTPVSKLPEDLVGTIAEIESQVVQIRGLENVQEVQHTMISAEELEEIVVEDFFSEYSEEDARQDVLVLSSLGLLPRDFDLKGFYEALYSEQIAGFYDEETKEIYVVQGQDFGASERLTYAHEFTHVLQDQVYGLDEGLGMNQESCEVDSEKCAAVQALVEGDASMTEILWFQAHASIEDYRDLMEMLDHLETPVLDSAPPYMSADMYFSYEKGLAFVQHLYDQGEYKSVDQAFANPPVSTEQILHPEKYPLDVPLSVSLPDLSSQLDDTWTLFDQNVMGEWYVFLILNKAHDESYRVSEETAQIAAEGWGADAYAIYLNEETDETIFIMDSLWDTTEDANEFVDAFYQYASQRWTSLSVTLSDARLWQGSDTKIAFWHQGDRTLWVIAPDNDLLEIILSELQ
;
A
#
# COMPACT_ATOMS: atom_id res chain seq x y z
N MET A 1 -27.81 -6.73 -25.63
CA MET A 1 -28.18 -5.77 -24.57
C MET A 1 -26.97 -5.76 -23.69
N GLU A 2 -26.12 -4.76 -23.88
CA GLU A 2 -24.92 -4.54 -23.08
C GLU A 2 -25.35 -4.18 -21.67
N SER A 3 -25.07 -5.05 -20.71
CA SER A 3 -24.98 -4.72 -19.29
C SER A 3 -23.63 -5.25 -18.84
N ASN A 4 -22.60 -4.44 -19.08
CA ASN A 4 -21.28 -4.61 -18.50
C ASN A 4 -21.10 -3.42 -17.56
N GLU A 5 -21.91 -3.38 -16.50
CA GLU A 5 -21.59 -2.55 -15.33
C GLU A 5 -20.49 -3.33 -14.61
N LYS A 6 -19.25 -3.02 -14.97
CA LYS A 6 -18.09 -3.44 -14.19
C LYS A 6 -18.26 -2.85 -12.79
N SER A 7 -18.22 -3.70 -11.77
CA SER A 7 -18.01 -3.27 -10.38
C SER A 7 -16.78 -2.35 -10.38
N LYS A 8 -16.94 -1.17 -9.80
CA LYS A 8 -15.93 -0.13 -9.74
C LYS A 8 -15.22 -0.30 -8.40
N THR A 9 -14.21 -1.16 -8.37
CA THR A 9 -13.35 -1.30 -7.20
C THR A 9 -12.61 0.02 -6.95
N ILE A 10 -12.33 0.29 -5.68
CA ILE A 10 -11.67 1.46 -5.10
C ILE A 10 -10.63 2.10 -6.05
N LYS A 11 -10.67 3.44 -6.17
CA LYS A 11 -9.53 4.22 -6.67
C LYS A 11 -8.29 3.81 -5.85
N TYR A 12 -7.44 2.91 -6.37
CA TYR A 12 -6.13 2.56 -5.78
C TYR A 12 -5.22 3.78 -5.56
N VAL A 13 -5.60 4.92 -6.13
CA VAL A 13 -5.05 6.26 -5.94
C VAL A 13 -4.96 6.70 -4.48
N LEU A 14 -5.76 6.13 -3.56
CA LEU A 14 -5.94 6.76 -2.24
C LEU A 14 -5.01 6.30 -1.13
N ILE A 15 -4.15 5.29 -1.33
CA ILE A 15 -3.28 4.81 -0.22
C ILE A 15 -2.12 5.78 0.10
N SER A 16 -1.84 6.81 -0.71
CA SER A 16 -0.73 7.76 -0.44
C SER A 16 -1.06 8.88 0.56
N CYS A 17 -2.33 9.17 0.85
CA CYS A 17 -2.66 10.39 1.61
C CYS A 17 -2.87 10.15 3.11
N GLY A 18 -3.06 8.90 3.55
CA GLY A 18 -3.62 8.62 4.88
C GLY A 18 -2.68 8.71 6.07
N VAL A 19 -1.35 8.82 5.88
CA VAL A 19 -0.42 8.51 7.00
C VAL A 19 0.98 9.12 6.92
N VAL A 20 1.17 10.14 6.09
CA VAL A 20 2.51 10.73 5.87
C VAL A 20 3.15 11.19 7.19
N LEU A 21 2.35 11.79 8.08
CA LEU A 21 2.79 12.28 9.39
C LEU A 21 3.34 11.19 10.32
N LEU A 22 2.63 10.07 10.48
CA LEU A 22 3.05 9.03 11.42
C LEU A 22 4.26 8.29 10.89
N VAL A 23 4.32 8.05 9.58
CA VAL A 23 5.44 7.32 9.00
C VAL A 23 6.70 8.17 8.94
N GLY A 24 6.62 9.44 8.51
CA GLY A 24 7.76 10.36 8.57
C GLY A 24 8.36 10.43 9.98
N CYS A 25 7.51 10.48 11.01
CA CYS A 25 7.94 10.50 12.40
C CYS A 25 8.48 9.15 12.93
N LEU A 26 7.87 8.02 12.55
CA LEU A 26 8.34 6.66 12.88
C LEU A 26 9.70 6.36 12.22
N CYS A 27 9.85 6.69 10.94
CA CYS A 27 11.08 6.54 10.19
C CYS A 27 12.20 7.44 10.77
N LEU A 28 11.90 8.69 11.12
CA LEU A 28 12.84 9.58 11.81
C LEU A 28 13.24 9.04 13.19
N GLY A 29 12.30 8.45 13.94
CA GLY A 29 12.56 7.78 15.21
C GLY A 29 13.59 6.65 15.08
N LEU A 30 13.45 5.80 14.06
CA LEU A 30 14.38 4.70 13.77
C LEU A 30 15.78 5.20 13.36
N VAL A 31 15.86 6.31 12.61
CA VAL A 31 17.14 6.95 12.22
C VAL A 31 17.84 7.61 13.42
N LEU A 32 17.08 8.24 14.32
CA LEU A 32 17.63 8.84 15.55
C LEU A 32 18.14 7.79 16.54
N ILE A 33 17.53 6.60 16.59
CA ILE A 33 17.99 5.48 17.42
C ILE A 33 19.25 4.81 16.86
N SER A 34 19.42 4.78 15.52
CA SER A 34 20.54 4.11 14.84
C SER A 34 21.83 4.95 14.75
N GLY A 35 21.80 6.24 15.12
CA GLY A 35 23.00 7.02 15.43
C GLY A 35 23.95 7.30 14.26
N ILE A 36 23.43 7.42 13.04
CA ILE A 36 24.24 7.72 11.85
C ILE A 36 24.49 9.24 11.74
N GLY A 37 25.60 9.67 12.33
CA GLY A 37 26.56 10.54 11.64
C GLY A 37 26.24 12.03 11.43
N VAL A 38 26.10 12.80 12.50
CA VAL A 38 26.28 14.27 12.44
C VAL A 38 27.75 14.59 12.08
N SER A 39 28.05 14.90 10.82
CA SER A 39 29.36 15.42 10.40
C SER A 39 29.29 16.89 9.96
N ASN A 40 29.94 17.72 10.77
CA ASN A 40 30.02 19.18 10.69
C ASN A 40 30.92 19.67 9.54
N ILE A 41 30.39 20.06 8.37
CA ILE A 41 31.10 20.97 7.43
C ILE A 41 30.09 21.82 6.62
N TRP A 42 29.97 23.10 6.95
CA TRP A 42 29.27 24.18 6.24
C TRP A 42 30.22 25.40 6.20
N PRO A 43 30.18 26.37 5.24
CA PRO A 43 29.26 26.61 4.09
C PRO A 43 29.88 26.48 2.68
N ILE A 44 29.02 26.34 1.68
CA ILE A 44 29.23 26.77 0.29
C ILE A 44 28.11 27.78 -0.07
N GLU A 45 28.47 28.94 -0.65
CA GLU A 45 27.54 29.97 -1.15
C GLU A 45 27.37 29.83 -2.68
N LEU A 46 26.15 29.95 -3.20
CA LEU A 46 25.86 30.10 -4.64
C LEU A 46 24.83 31.23 -4.90
N PRO A 47 24.84 31.87 -6.09
CA PRO A 47 24.12 33.11 -6.34
C PRO A 47 22.73 32.89 -6.97
N VAL A 48 21.79 33.76 -6.58
CA VAL A 48 20.38 33.82 -7.01
C VAL A 48 20.22 34.80 -8.18
N GLU A 49 19.39 34.47 -9.18
CA GLU A 49 18.78 35.47 -10.04
C GLU A 49 17.33 35.08 -10.39
N SER A 50 16.40 36.03 -10.22
CA SER A 50 14.95 35.82 -10.33
C SER A 50 14.39 36.44 -11.61
N THR A 51 13.28 35.91 -12.13
CA THR A 51 12.40 36.66 -13.03
C THR A 51 10.95 36.14 -12.97
N GLN A 52 10.00 37.03 -12.64
CA GLN A 52 8.55 36.79 -12.56
C GLN A 52 7.79 37.32 -13.80
N ALA A 53 6.65 36.71 -14.16
CA ALA A 53 5.48 37.32 -14.83
C ALA A 53 4.22 36.38 -14.71
N PRO A 54 2.95 36.81 -14.96
CA PRO A 54 1.91 36.95 -13.94
C PRO A 54 0.60 36.12 -14.08
N ILE A 55 -0.12 36.12 -12.95
CA ILE A 55 -1.27 35.34 -12.42
C ILE A 55 -2.68 35.60 -13.02
N SER A 56 -3.57 34.60 -12.90
CA SER A 56 -5.02 34.76 -12.63
C SER A 56 -5.52 33.75 -11.56
N THR A 57 -6.30 34.22 -10.58
CA THR A 57 -6.60 33.65 -9.22
C THR A 57 -7.81 32.69 -9.09
N PRO A 58 -7.79 31.82 -8.06
CA PRO A 58 -8.86 31.61 -7.07
C PRO A 58 -8.47 32.19 -5.68
N VAL A 59 -9.43 32.35 -4.75
CA VAL A 59 -9.17 32.87 -3.38
C VAL A 59 -9.18 31.71 -2.37
N SER A 60 -7.99 31.29 -1.94
CA SER A 60 -7.62 31.05 -0.54
C SER A 60 -6.10 31.20 -0.48
N LYS A 61 -5.63 32.44 -0.39
CA LYS A 61 -4.18 32.71 -0.37
C LYS A 61 -3.62 32.22 0.95
N LEU A 62 -2.56 31.42 0.89
CA LEU A 62 -1.66 31.17 2.01
C LEU A 62 -1.40 32.48 2.78
N PRO A 63 -1.43 32.46 4.12
CA PRO A 63 -1.01 33.61 4.93
C PRO A 63 0.35 34.15 4.45
N GLU A 64 0.54 35.48 4.45
CA GLU A 64 1.76 36.11 3.91
C GLU A 64 3.05 35.60 4.58
N ASP A 65 2.97 35.21 5.85
CA ASP A 65 4.04 34.60 6.64
C ASP A 65 4.32 33.15 6.25
N LEU A 66 3.33 32.40 5.76
CA LEU A 66 3.47 31.01 5.32
C LEU A 66 4.08 30.91 3.91
N VAL A 67 3.80 31.88 3.03
CA VAL A 67 4.32 31.92 1.65
C VAL A 67 5.86 31.86 1.63
N GLY A 68 6.53 32.58 2.53
CA GLY A 68 7.99 32.58 2.61
C GLY A 68 8.55 31.23 3.03
N THR A 69 7.94 30.59 4.03
CA THR A 69 8.34 29.28 4.54
C THR A 69 8.12 28.19 3.50
N ILE A 70 6.98 28.18 2.82
CA ILE A 70 6.68 27.22 1.75
C ILE A 70 7.71 27.34 0.63
N ALA A 71 7.93 28.56 0.10
CA ALA A 71 8.90 28.76 -0.97
C ALA A 71 10.33 28.36 -0.58
N GLU A 72 10.68 28.51 0.70
CA GLU A 72 11.94 28.03 1.24
C GLU A 72 12.02 26.50 1.23
N ILE A 73 10.99 25.79 1.71
CA ILE A 73 10.93 24.32 1.72
C ILE A 73 10.96 23.78 0.29
N GLU A 74 10.14 24.31 -0.61
CA GLU A 74 10.13 23.91 -2.03
C GLU A 74 11.53 24.01 -2.65
N SER A 75 12.23 25.12 -2.39
CA SER A 75 13.60 25.32 -2.89
C SER A 75 14.59 24.33 -2.28
N GLN A 76 14.43 23.98 -1.01
CA GLN A 76 15.28 23.00 -0.32
C GLN A 76 15.02 21.58 -0.82
N VAL A 77 13.75 21.20 -1.02
CA VAL A 77 13.36 19.89 -1.58
C VAL A 77 13.91 19.73 -3.01
N VAL A 78 13.78 20.75 -3.87
CA VAL A 78 14.40 20.73 -5.21
C VAL A 78 15.91 20.51 -5.13
N GLN A 79 16.59 21.16 -4.18
CA GLN A 79 18.04 21.01 -4.00
C GLN A 79 18.45 19.63 -3.50
N ILE A 80 17.66 19.04 -2.60
CA ILE A 80 17.93 17.72 -2.02
C ILE A 80 17.62 16.62 -3.04
N ARG A 81 16.40 16.62 -3.57
CA ARG A 81 15.91 15.56 -4.46
C ARG A 81 16.50 15.64 -5.86
N GLY A 82 16.85 16.85 -6.31
CA GLY A 82 17.47 17.10 -7.62
C GLY A 82 16.52 17.06 -8.81
N LEU A 83 15.20 16.98 -8.57
CA LEU A 83 14.17 17.06 -9.60
C LEU A 83 13.79 18.51 -9.89
N GLU A 84 13.50 18.83 -11.16
CA GLU A 84 13.10 20.17 -11.57
C GLU A 84 11.62 20.40 -11.27
N ASN A 85 11.30 21.53 -10.62
CA ASN A 85 9.93 22.04 -10.56
C ASN A 85 9.62 22.75 -11.89
N VAL A 86 8.87 22.08 -12.77
CA VAL A 86 8.58 22.55 -14.14
C VAL A 86 7.27 23.34 -14.24
N GLN A 87 6.38 23.25 -13.26
CA GLN A 87 5.09 23.96 -13.23
C GLN A 87 4.82 24.60 -11.87
N GLU A 88 4.16 25.76 -11.86
CA GLU A 88 3.73 26.40 -10.61
C GLU A 88 2.71 25.52 -9.89
N VAL A 89 2.89 25.36 -8.59
CA VAL A 89 2.03 24.54 -7.73
C VAL A 89 0.99 25.44 -7.09
N GLN A 90 -0.27 25.01 -7.11
CA GLN A 90 -1.33 25.67 -6.36
C GLN A 90 -1.40 25.11 -4.94
N HIS A 91 -1.65 25.97 -3.97
CA HIS A 91 -1.80 25.59 -2.57
C HIS A 91 -3.18 26.02 -2.08
N THR A 92 -3.88 25.10 -1.42
CA THR A 92 -5.23 25.32 -0.89
C THR A 92 -5.24 25.03 0.61
N MET A 93 -5.58 26.03 1.42
CA MET A 93 -5.75 25.83 2.87
C MET A 93 -7.17 25.33 3.16
N ILE A 94 -7.31 24.23 3.89
CA ILE A 94 -8.61 23.63 4.27
C ILE A 94 -8.73 23.46 5.78
N SER A 95 -9.93 23.53 6.35
CA SER A 95 -10.17 23.13 7.75
C SER A 95 -10.24 21.60 7.90
N ALA A 96 -10.24 21.11 9.14
CA ALA A 96 -10.45 19.69 9.40
C ALA A 96 -11.84 19.21 8.95
N GLU A 97 -12.86 20.07 9.05
CA GLU A 97 -14.20 19.78 8.53
C GLU A 97 -14.24 19.74 6.99
N GLU A 98 -13.49 20.63 6.33
CA GLU A 98 -13.34 20.60 4.86
C GLU A 98 -12.57 19.35 4.41
N LEU A 99 -11.59 18.87 5.19
CA LEU A 99 -10.92 17.59 4.94
C LEU A 99 -11.91 16.41 5.03
N GLU A 100 -12.72 16.34 6.08
CA GLU A 100 -13.75 15.29 6.23
C GLU A 100 -14.73 15.31 5.05
N GLU A 101 -15.14 16.50 4.60
CA GLU A 101 -15.97 16.66 3.40
C GLU A 101 -15.26 16.15 2.13
N ILE A 102 -13.97 16.47 1.93
CA ILE A 102 -13.19 15.96 0.78
C ILE A 102 -13.07 14.43 0.83
N VAL A 103 -12.78 13.85 1.99
CA VAL A 103 -12.67 12.40 2.15
C VAL A 103 -13.97 11.70 1.75
N VAL A 104 -15.12 12.21 2.23
CA VAL A 104 -16.41 11.58 1.95
C VAL A 104 -16.91 11.86 0.53
N GLU A 105 -16.81 13.12 0.07
CA GLU A 105 -17.41 13.57 -1.19
C GLU A 105 -16.50 13.40 -2.42
N ASP A 106 -15.20 13.19 -2.23
CA ASP A 106 -14.25 12.95 -3.32
C ASP A 106 -13.64 11.55 -3.22
N PHE A 107 -12.88 11.28 -2.15
CA PHE A 107 -12.08 10.05 -2.02
C PHE A 107 -12.99 8.80 -2.05
N PHE A 108 -14.06 8.79 -1.26
CA PHE A 108 -14.99 7.67 -1.17
C PHE A 108 -16.30 7.86 -1.95
N SER A 109 -16.35 8.84 -2.85
CA SER A 109 -17.55 9.17 -3.63
C SER A 109 -18.04 8.05 -4.55
N GLU A 110 -17.09 7.28 -5.10
CA GLU A 110 -17.37 6.11 -5.95
C GLU A 110 -17.38 4.79 -5.18
N TYR A 111 -16.99 4.78 -3.89
CA TYR A 111 -16.95 3.58 -3.06
C TYR A 111 -18.29 3.36 -2.35
N SER A 112 -19.11 2.45 -2.88
CA SER A 112 -20.46 2.21 -2.37
C SER A 112 -20.46 1.28 -1.14
N GLU A 113 -21.59 1.22 -0.45
CA GLU A 113 -21.83 0.23 0.62
C GLU A 113 -21.74 -1.21 0.11
N GLU A 114 -22.08 -1.44 -1.17
CA GLU A 114 -21.99 -2.75 -1.78
C GLU A 114 -20.54 -3.14 -2.05
N ASP A 115 -19.73 -2.23 -2.57
CA ASP A 115 -18.29 -2.47 -2.79
C ASP A 115 -17.61 -2.80 -1.46
N ALA A 116 -17.87 -2.00 -0.41
CA ALA A 116 -17.32 -2.25 0.92
C ALA A 116 -17.75 -3.60 1.51
N ARG A 117 -19.01 -3.99 1.28
CA ARG A 117 -19.52 -5.29 1.71
C ARG A 117 -18.82 -6.44 0.97
N GLN A 118 -18.60 -6.30 -0.33
CA GLN A 118 -17.92 -7.30 -1.16
C GLN A 118 -16.44 -7.44 -0.75
N ASP A 119 -15.74 -6.35 -0.50
CA ASP A 119 -14.36 -6.36 -0.01
C ASP A 119 -14.25 -7.05 1.36
N VAL A 120 -15.21 -6.82 2.27
CA VAL A 120 -15.27 -7.54 3.56
C VAL A 120 -15.45 -9.05 3.35
N LEU A 121 -16.26 -9.49 2.37
CA LEU A 121 -16.38 -10.92 2.06
C LEU A 121 -15.04 -11.51 1.61
N VAL A 122 -14.32 -10.82 0.73
CA VAL A 122 -12.98 -11.23 0.27
C VAL A 122 -11.99 -11.31 1.43
N LEU A 123 -11.80 -10.22 2.15
CA LEU A 123 -10.79 -10.11 3.20
C LEU A 123 -11.11 -11.01 4.40
N SER A 124 -12.39 -11.22 4.72
CA SER A 124 -12.79 -12.17 5.77
C SER A 124 -12.59 -13.62 5.34
N SER A 125 -12.71 -13.96 4.04
CA SER A 125 -12.37 -15.29 3.51
C SER A 125 -10.88 -15.63 3.71
N LEU A 126 -10.01 -14.61 3.66
CA LEU A 126 -8.57 -14.71 3.95
C LEU A 126 -8.22 -14.56 5.44
N GLY A 127 -9.22 -14.30 6.30
CA GLY A 127 -9.03 -14.14 7.74
C GLY A 127 -8.44 -12.80 8.14
N LEU A 128 -8.35 -11.85 7.21
CA LEU A 128 -7.79 -10.51 7.42
C LEU A 128 -8.78 -9.58 8.11
N LEU A 129 -10.10 -9.77 7.88
CA LEU A 129 -11.17 -9.01 8.53
C LEU A 129 -12.20 -9.89 9.26
N PRO A 130 -12.83 -9.37 10.32
CA PRO A 130 -14.13 -9.86 10.79
C PRO A 130 -15.20 -9.73 9.68
N ARG A 131 -16.15 -10.67 9.62
CA ARG A 131 -17.20 -10.69 8.59
C ARG A 131 -18.21 -9.53 8.70
N ASP A 132 -18.32 -8.91 9.88
CA ASP A 132 -19.20 -7.78 10.18
C ASP A 132 -18.44 -6.44 10.34
N PHE A 133 -17.21 -6.36 9.83
CA PHE A 133 -16.40 -5.15 9.91
C PHE A 133 -17.01 -4.01 9.08
N ASP A 134 -17.13 -2.81 9.68
CA ASP A 134 -17.57 -1.60 9.00
C ASP A 134 -16.39 -0.98 8.23
N LEU A 135 -16.08 -1.55 7.06
CA LEU A 135 -14.90 -1.17 6.28
C LEU A 135 -14.98 0.26 5.74
N LYS A 136 -16.13 0.66 5.23
CA LYS A 136 -16.33 2.01 4.69
C LYS A 136 -16.24 3.06 5.78
N GLY A 137 -16.97 2.88 6.89
CA GLY A 137 -16.92 3.80 8.02
C GLY A 137 -15.53 3.88 8.65
N PHE A 138 -14.80 2.75 8.68
CA PHE A 138 -13.41 2.74 9.12
C PHE A 138 -12.51 3.57 8.21
N TYR A 139 -12.59 3.40 6.88
CA TYR A 139 -11.80 4.20 5.96
C TYR A 139 -12.13 5.69 6.01
N GLU A 140 -13.41 6.07 6.02
CA GLU A 140 -13.82 7.48 6.15
C GLU A 140 -13.26 8.11 7.43
N ALA A 141 -13.27 7.37 8.55
CA ALA A 141 -12.69 7.81 9.80
C ALA A 141 -11.16 7.88 9.76
N LEU A 142 -10.49 6.90 9.15
CA LEU A 142 -9.04 6.82 9.08
C LEU A 142 -8.45 7.94 8.22
N TYR A 143 -9.00 8.18 7.04
CA TYR A 143 -8.54 9.26 6.15
C TYR A 143 -8.94 10.65 6.63
N SER A 144 -9.83 10.75 7.61
CA SER A 144 -10.12 12.00 8.32
C SER A 144 -9.27 12.16 9.59
N GLU A 145 -8.51 11.14 10.01
CA GLU A 145 -7.64 11.17 11.19
C GLU A 145 -6.28 11.78 10.84
N GLN A 146 -5.99 12.95 11.41
CA GLN A 146 -4.64 13.54 11.51
C GLN A 146 -3.82 13.59 10.23
N ILE A 147 -4.33 14.33 9.24
CA ILE A 147 -3.59 14.72 8.05
C ILE A 147 -3.17 16.20 8.18
N ALA A 148 -1.87 16.51 8.07
CA ALA A 148 -1.39 17.90 8.04
C ALA A 148 -1.48 18.54 6.64
N GLY A 149 -1.51 17.71 5.61
CA GLY A 149 -1.67 18.10 4.21
C GLY A 149 -1.54 16.89 3.30
N PHE A 150 -1.94 17.06 2.05
CA PHE A 150 -1.80 16.03 1.01
C PHE A 150 -1.68 16.70 -0.37
N TYR A 151 -0.99 16.04 -1.29
CA TYR A 151 -0.97 16.37 -2.70
C TYR A 151 -2.07 15.61 -3.45
N ASP A 152 -2.86 16.34 -4.24
CA ASP A 152 -3.89 15.76 -5.09
C ASP A 152 -3.39 15.68 -6.55
N GLU A 153 -3.26 14.47 -7.06
CA GLU A 153 -2.80 14.21 -8.42
C GLU A 153 -3.84 14.56 -9.51
N GLU A 154 -5.13 14.66 -9.20
CA GLU A 154 -6.17 15.02 -10.18
C GLU A 154 -6.21 16.54 -10.35
N THR A 155 -6.24 17.27 -9.24
CA THR A 155 -6.29 18.74 -9.25
C THR A 155 -4.91 19.40 -9.41
N LYS A 156 -3.83 18.64 -9.16
CA LYS A 156 -2.43 19.10 -9.15
C LYS A 156 -2.19 20.21 -8.10
N GLU A 157 -2.88 20.13 -6.98
CA GLU A 157 -2.80 21.09 -5.88
C GLU A 157 -2.28 20.42 -4.59
N ILE A 158 -1.56 21.20 -3.76
CA ILE A 158 -1.26 20.78 -2.38
C ILE A 158 -2.33 21.36 -1.46
N TYR A 159 -2.99 20.49 -0.72
CA TYR A 159 -3.89 20.86 0.36
C TYR A 159 -3.11 20.92 1.68
N VAL A 160 -3.26 22.01 2.41
CA VAL A 160 -2.65 22.19 3.74
C VAL A 160 -3.78 22.34 4.75
N VAL A 161 -3.83 21.43 5.71
CA VAL A 161 -4.88 21.40 6.73
C VAL A 161 -4.56 22.44 7.79
N GLN A 162 -5.54 23.29 8.11
CA GLN A 162 -5.41 24.38 9.05
C GLN A 162 -5.25 23.84 10.49
N GLY A 163 -4.01 23.80 10.96
CA GLY A 163 -3.66 23.57 12.37
C GLY A 163 -3.56 24.87 13.20
N GLN A 164 -3.14 24.75 14.46
CA GLN A 164 -2.90 25.91 15.33
C GLN A 164 -1.56 26.63 15.04
N ASP A 165 -0.60 25.99 14.37
CA ASP A 165 0.67 26.56 13.90
C ASP A 165 1.25 25.70 12.74
N PHE A 166 2.01 26.30 11.80
CA PHE A 166 2.77 25.55 10.77
C PHE A 166 4.14 25.15 11.34
N GLY A 167 4.12 24.16 12.22
CA GLY A 167 5.22 23.71 13.06
C GLY A 167 6.21 22.77 12.34
N ALA A 168 6.99 22.03 13.12
CA ALA A 168 7.96 21.07 12.58
C ALA A 168 7.27 19.94 11.79
N SER A 169 6.14 19.46 12.29
CA SER A 169 5.38 18.35 11.70
C SER A 169 4.76 18.72 10.35
N GLU A 170 4.17 19.91 10.25
CA GLU A 170 3.57 20.42 9.02
C GLU A 170 4.63 20.71 7.96
N ARG A 171 5.79 21.26 8.36
CA ARG A 171 6.91 21.49 7.43
C ARG A 171 7.50 20.18 6.91
N LEU A 172 7.60 19.17 7.77
CA LEU A 172 8.05 17.83 7.41
C LEU A 172 7.09 17.20 6.38
N THR A 173 5.80 17.18 6.70
CA THR A 173 4.73 16.70 5.79
C THR A 173 4.76 17.47 4.47
N TYR A 174 4.90 18.79 4.52
CA TYR A 174 4.97 19.60 3.30
C TYR A 174 6.16 19.25 2.41
N ALA A 175 7.33 18.93 2.99
CA ALA A 175 8.48 18.46 2.22
C ALA A 175 8.21 17.12 1.53
N HIS A 176 7.45 16.23 2.18
CA HIS A 176 6.97 14.98 1.59
C HIS A 176 6.02 15.24 0.42
N GLU A 177 4.93 16.01 0.63
CA GLU A 177 3.93 16.30 -0.41
C GLU A 177 4.53 17.03 -1.62
N PHE A 178 5.46 17.96 -1.38
CA PHE A 178 6.12 18.64 -2.47
C PHE A 178 7.07 17.71 -3.24
N THR A 179 7.55 16.61 -2.63
CA THR A 179 8.27 15.58 -3.37
C THR A 179 7.34 14.85 -4.34
N HIS A 180 6.09 14.55 -3.96
CA HIS A 180 5.09 14.00 -4.88
C HIS A 180 4.79 14.92 -6.06
N VAL A 181 4.72 16.24 -5.83
CA VAL A 181 4.63 17.21 -6.94
C VAL A 181 5.79 17.03 -7.92
N LEU A 182 7.03 16.98 -7.42
CA LEU A 182 8.21 16.83 -8.29
C LEU A 182 8.19 15.50 -9.04
N GLN A 183 7.78 14.42 -8.36
CA GLN A 183 7.65 13.09 -8.97
C GLN A 183 6.60 13.08 -10.06
N ASP A 184 5.40 13.62 -9.82
CA ASP A 184 4.33 13.70 -10.81
C ASP A 184 4.72 14.56 -12.01
N GLN A 185 5.33 15.72 -11.77
CA GLN A 185 5.74 16.60 -12.86
C GLN A 185 6.84 16.00 -13.76
N VAL A 186 7.75 15.19 -13.20
CA VAL A 186 8.88 14.61 -13.95
C VAL A 186 8.55 13.25 -14.54
N TYR A 187 7.90 12.39 -13.77
CA TYR A 187 7.63 10.99 -14.14
C TYR A 187 6.20 10.77 -14.63
N GLY A 188 5.24 11.59 -14.20
CA GLY A 188 3.81 11.38 -14.39
C GLY A 188 3.35 10.15 -13.59
N LEU A 189 2.80 10.34 -12.39
CA LEU A 189 2.45 9.20 -11.54
C LEU A 189 1.35 8.35 -12.19
N ASP A 190 0.26 9.00 -12.61
CA ASP A 190 -0.87 8.34 -13.27
C ASP A 190 -0.47 7.71 -14.62
N GLU A 191 -0.34 8.49 -15.70
CA GLU A 191 -0.12 7.93 -17.04
C GLU A 191 1.32 7.38 -17.25
N GLY A 192 2.31 7.99 -16.59
CA GLY A 192 3.72 7.70 -16.84
C GLY A 192 4.21 6.44 -16.14
N LEU A 193 3.81 6.24 -14.88
CA LEU A 193 4.10 5.03 -14.11
C LEU A 193 2.97 3.99 -14.19
N GLY A 194 1.78 4.39 -14.67
CA GLY A 194 0.61 3.51 -14.77
C GLY A 194 -0.07 3.30 -13.42
N MET A 195 -0.15 4.34 -12.59
CA MET A 195 -0.79 4.32 -11.27
C MET A 195 -2.29 4.66 -11.32
N ASN A 196 -2.94 4.59 -12.48
CA ASN A 196 -4.41 4.65 -12.56
C ASN A 196 -5.06 3.32 -12.16
N GLN A 197 -6.34 3.45 -11.79
CA GLN A 197 -7.26 2.35 -11.53
C GLN A 197 -7.21 1.24 -12.60
N GLU A 198 -7.33 1.55 -13.90
CA GLU A 198 -7.38 0.50 -14.95
C GLU A 198 -6.07 -0.32 -14.99
N SER A 199 -4.92 0.33 -14.78
CA SER A 199 -3.62 -0.35 -14.78
C SER A 199 -3.43 -1.18 -13.51
N CYS A 200 -3.83 -0.66 -12.34
CA CYS A 200 -3.71 -1.35 -11.06
C CYS A 200 -4.70 -2.52 -10.93
N GLU A 201 -5.89 -2.44 -11.54
CA GLU A 201 -6.83 -3.57 -11.64
C GLU A 201 -6.26 -4.74 -12.46
N VAL A 202 -5.37 -4.45 -13.42
CA VAL A 202 -4.75 -5.48 -14.25
C VAL A 202 -3.55 -6.13 -13.56
N ASP A 203 -2.82 -5.37 -12.75
CA ASP A 203 -1.57 -5.82 -12.11
C ASP A 203 -1.39 -5.10 -10.76
N SER A 204 -2.03 -5.65 -9.73
CA SER A 204 -2.03 -5.07 -8.39
C SER A 204 -0.65 -5.13 -7.74
N GLU A 205 0.14 -6.17 -8.04
CA GLU A 205 1.50 -6.35 -7.53
C GLU A 205 2.44 -5.26 -8.05
N LYS A 206 2.40 -4.98 -9.36
CA LYS A 206 3.17 -3.87 -9.91
C LYS A 206 2.72 -2.55 -9.30
N CYS A 207 1.41 -2.32 -9.15
CA CYS A 207 0.89 -1.09 -8.57
C CYS A 207 1.41 -0.87 -7.13
N ALA A 208 1.34 -1.91 -6.28
CA ALA A 208 1.88 -1.85 -4.92
C ALA A 208 3.40 -1.62 -4.88
N ALA A 209 4.16 -2.24 -5.81
CA ALA A 209 5.60 -2.05 -5.91
C ALA A 209 5.99 -0.64 -6.34
N VAL A 210 5.30 -0.10 -7.36
CA VAL A 210 5.52 1.27 -7.84
C VAL A 210 5.14 2.28 -6.76
N GLN A 211 4.04 2.05 -6.04
CA GLN A 211 3.65 2.88 -4.90
C GLN A 211 4.76 2.91 -3.85
N ALA A 212 5.33 1.76 -3.48
CA ALA A 212 6.44 1.72 -2.52
C ALA A 212 7.70 2.48 -3.02
N LEU A 213 7.98 2.49 -4.32
CA LEU A 213 9.05 3.34 -4.87
C LEU A 213 8.73 4.84 -4.71
N VAL A 214 7.51 5.24 -5.02
CA VAL A 214 7.04 6.64 -4.93
C VAL A 214 7.10 7.15 -3.49
N GLU A 215 6.47 6.41 -2.57
CA GLU A 215 6.43 6.74 -1.13
C GLU A 215 7.81 6.67 -0.49
N GLY A 216 8.61 5.65 -0.84
CA GLY A 216 9.98 5.52 -0.35
C GLY A 216 10.87 6.69 -0.73
N ASP A 217 10.71 7.24 -1.93
CA ASP A 217 11.46 8.40 -2.41
C ASP A 217 11.01 9.70 -1.74
N ALA A 218 9.70 9.86 -1.51
CA ALA A 218 9.15 10.98 -0.74
C ALA A 218 9.62 10.94 0.72
N SER A 219 9.51 9.79 1.41
CA SER A 219 9.99 9.59 2.78
C SER A 219 11.51 9.80 2.90
N MET A 220 12.31 9.31 1.96
CA MET A 220 13.76 9.52 1.99
C MET A 220 14.10 11.02 1.86
N THR A 221 13.41 11.73 0.95
CA THR A 221 13.61 13.16 0.71
C THR A 221 13.19 13.99 1.91
N GLU A 222 12.04 13.69 2.50
CA GLU A 222 11.52 14.27 3.74
C GLU A 222 12.54 14.12 4.90
N ILE A 223 13.09 12.91 5.09
CA ILE A 223 14.09 12.63 6.13
C ILE A 223 15.37 13.44 5.89
N LEU A 224 15.90 13.45 4.67
CA LEU A 224 17.10 14.22 4.33
C LEU A 224 16.88 15.72 4.49
N TRP A 225 15.69 16.21 4.13
CA TRP A 225 15.29 17.59 4.33
C TRP A 225 15.30 17.96 5.81
N PHE A 226 14.68 17.14 6.65
CA PHE A 226 14.66 17.37 8.10
C PHE A 226 16.08 17.35 8.69
N GLN A 227 16.91 16.39 8.28
CA GLN A 227 18.30 16.32 8.75
C GLN A 227 19.13 17.55 8.36
N ALA A 228 18.91 18.09 7.16
CA ALA A 228 19.67 19.22 6.65
C ALA A 228 19.19 20.58 7.18
N HIS A 229 17.89 20.74 7.41
CA HIS A 229 17.26 22.04 7.63
C HIS A 229 16.53 22.20 8.98
N ALA A 230 16.25 21.11 9.69
CA ALA A 230 15.55 21.20 10.98
C ALA A 230 16.39 21.86 12.07
N SER A 231 15.75 22.74 12.85
CA SER A 231 16.33 23.36 14.03
C SER A 231 16.31 22.41 15.23
N ILE A 232 17.11 22.66 16.27
CA ILE A 232 17.04 21.90 17.53
C ILE A 232 15.63 21.98 18.15
N GLU A 233 14.93 23.08 17.95
CA GLU A 233 13.55 23.21 18.42
C GLU A 233 12.62 22.31 17.63
N ASP A 234 12.82 22.20 16.32
CA ASP A 234 12.03 21.31 15.46
C ASP A 234 12.13 19.84 15.92
N TYR A 235 13.33 19.40 16.33
CA TYR A 235 13.51 18.07 16.92
C TYR A 235 12.77 17.90 18.26
N ARG A 236 12.70 18.95 19.09
CA ARG A 236 11.98 18.89 20.37
C ARG A 236 10.48 18.87 20.16
N ASP A 237 9.99 19.74 19.28
CA ASP A 237 8.58 19.82 18.91
C ASP A 237 8.10 18.48 18.35
N LEU A 238 8.90 17.84 17.50
CA LEU A 238 8.57 16.52 16.95
C LEU A 238 8.56 15.43 18.03
N MET A 239 9.53 15.44 18.95
CA MET A 239 9.54 14.48 20.08
C MET A 239 8.37 14.69 21.04
N GLU A 240 8.01 15.94 21.34
CA GLU A 240 6.86 16.26 22.20
C GLU A 240 5.54 15.89 21.52
N MET A 241 5.43 16.11 20.21
CA MET A 241 4.29 15.66 19.42
C MET A 241 4.16 14.14 19.48
N LEU A 242 5.23 13.39 19.19
CA LEU A 242 5.25 11.92 19.25
C LEU A 242 4.87 11.36 20.62
N ASP A 243 5.32 11.98 21.71
CA ASP A 243 4.97 11.59 23.08
C ASP A 243 3.47 11.81 23.42
N HIS A 244 2.78 12.63 22.63
CA HIS A 244 1.37 13.03 22.82
C HIS A 244 0.46 12.64 21.66
N LEU A 245 0.98 11.92 20.69
CA LEU A 245 0.25 11.49 19.50
C LEU A 245 -0.73 10.38 19.90
N GLU A 246 -2.02 10.61 19.62
CA GLU A 246 -3.09 9.64 19.85
C GLU A 246 -3.73 9.33 18.51
N THR A 247 -3.66 8.09 18.04
CA THR A 247 -4.24 7.68 16.73
C THR A 247 -5.34 6.65 16.93
N PRO A 248 -6.45 7.00 17.60
CA PRO A 248 -7.44 6.02 18.04
C PRO A 248 -8.07 5.21 16.90
N VAL A 249 -8.25 5.79 15.70
CA VAL A 249 -8.77 5.05 14.54
C VAL A 249 -7.72 4.06 14.06
N LEU A 250 -6.50 4.51 13.79
CA LEU A 250 -5.41 3.62 13.37
C LEU A 250 -5.06 2.54 14.42
N ASP A 251 -5.08 2.87 15.71
CA ASP A 251 -4.84 1.94 16.82
C ASP A 251 -5.92 0.85 16.88
N SER A 252 -7.11 1.13 16.36
CA SER A 252 -8.23 0.19 16.25
C SER A 252 -8.20 -0.64 14.97
N ALA A 253 -7.31 -0.32 14.03
CA ALA A 253 -7.22 -0.98 12.74
C ALA A 253 -6.97 -2.49 12.89
N PRO A 254 -7.67 -3.33 12.11
CA PRO A 254 -7.26 -4.71 11.90
C PRO A 254 -5.77 -4.78 11.53
N PRO A 255 -5.00 -5.76 12.06
CA PRO A 255 -3.54 -5.76 11.94
C PRO A 255 -3.00 -5.74 10.51
N TYR A 256 -3.74 -6.30 9.55
CA TYR A 256 -3.29 -6.29 8.16
C TYR A 256 -3.45 -4.89 7.55
N MET A 257 -4.51 -4.15 7.90
CA MET A 257 -4.75 -2.81 7.34
C MET A 257 -3.62 -1.87 7.73
N SER A 258 -3.25 -1.86 9.01
CA SER A 258 -2.13 -1.03 9.47
C SER A 258 -0.81 -1.47 8.85
N ALA A 259 -0.53 -2.78 8.80
CA ALA A 259 0.70 -3.28 8.19
C ALA A 259 0.79 -2.93 6.70
N ASP A 260 -0.28 -3.16 5.94
CA ASP A 260 -0.35 -2.91 4.50
C ASP A 260 -0.23 -1.42 4.18
N MET A 261 -0.91 -0.58 4.96
CA MET A 261 -0.82 0.87 4.88
C MET A 261 0.62 1.37 5.12
N TYR A 262 1.37 0.74 6.04
CA TYR A 262 2.77 1.08 6.29
C TYR A 262 3.76 0.51 5.28
N PHE A 263 3.34 -0.44 4.42
CA PHE A 263 4.25 -1.14 3.51
C PHE A 263 4.98 -0.19 2.55
N SER A 264 4.22 0.65 1.85
CA SER A 264 4.76 1.56 0.83
C SER A 264 5.79 2.53 1.41
N TYR A 265 5.60 2.95 2.66
CA TYR A 265 6.52 3.85 3.33
C TYR A 265 7.70 3.12 3.98
N GLU A 266 7.48 2.09 4.79
CA GLU A 266 8.55 1.41 5.51
C GLU A 266 9.44 0.57 4.59
N LYS A 267 8.82 -0.26 3.74
CA LYS A 267 9.54 -1.14 2.82
C LYS A 267 10.00 -0.36 1.60
N GLY A 268 9.20 0.60 1.13
CA GLY A 268 9.62 1.55 0.10
C GLY A 268 10.84 2.38 0.52
N LEU A 269 10.86 2.94 1.73
CA LEU A 269 12.05 3.66 2.23
C LEU A 269 13.27 2.75 2.29
N ALA A 270 13.13 1.52 2.77
CA ALA A 270 14.23 0.56 2.79
C ALA A 270 14.76 0.26 1.37
N PHE A 271 13.86 0.07 0.40
CA PHE A 271 14.19 -0.12 -1.01
C PHE A 271 14.91 1.11 -1.61
N VAL A 272 14.36 2.31 -1.40
CA VAL A 272 14.96 3.55 -1.93
C VAL A 272 16.30 3.86 -1.26
N GLN A 273 16.43 3.63 0.04
CA GLN A 273 17.70 3.76 0.76
C GLN A 273 18.76 2.82 0.17
N HIS A 274 18.38 1.56 -0.15
CA HIS A 274 19.28 0.62 -0.80
C HIS A 274 19.79 1.16 -2.15
N LEU A 275 18.90 1.71 -2.99
CA LEU A 275 19.29 2.32 -4.26
C LEU A 275 20.16 3.57 -4.06
N TYR A 276 19.80 4.42 -3.10
CA TYR A 276 20.54 5.63 -2.74
C TYR A 276 21.97 5.29 -2.30
N ASP A 277 22.18 4.22 -1.53
CA ASP A 277 23.52 3.80 -1.10
C ASP A 277 24.42 3.35 -2.27
N GLN A 278 23.84 2.94 -3.40
CA GLN A 278 24.58 2.52 -4.59
C GLN A 278 24.98 3.68 -5.52
N GLY A 279 24.20 4.75 -5.56
CA GLY A 279 24.41 5.84 -6.53
C GLY A 279 23.63 7.12 -6.27
N GLU A 280 23.26 7.38 -5.02
CA GLU A 280 22.42 8.49 -4.57
C GLU A 280 21.11 8.54 -5.39
N TYR A 281 20.51 9.72 -5.56
CA TYR A 281 19.27 9.87 -6.32
C TYR A 281 19.38 9.44 -7.79
N LYS A 282 20.59 9.36 -8.36
CA LYS A 282 20.74 8.87 -9.74
C LYS A 282 20.31 7.40 -9.88
N SER A 283 20.49 6.57 -8.85
CA SER A 283 20.00 5.19 -8.85
C SER A 283 18.49 5.14 -8.64
N VAL A 284 17.95 6.02 -7.80
CA VAL A 284 16.51 6.17 -7.58
C VAL A 284 15.80 6.59 -8.88
N ASP A 285 16.34 7.59 -9.60
CA ASP A 285 15.80 8.04 -10.89
C ASP A 285 15.85 6.93 -11.96
N GLN A 286 16.84 6.05 -11.90
CA GLN A 286 16.90 4.87 -12.78
C GLN A 286 15.79 3.87 -12.45
N ALA A 287 15.38 3.76 -11.18
CA ALA A 287 14.24 2.95 -10.80
C ALA A 287 12.92 3.55 -11.29
N PHE A 288 12.73 4.87 -11.26
CA PHE A 288 11.56 5.49 -11.92
C PHE A 288 11.51 5.25 -13.43
N ALA A 289 12.67 5.13 -14.10
CA ALA A 289 12.73 4.76 -15.52
C ALA A 289 12.55 3.26 -15.79
N ASN A 290 12.68 2.40 -14.77
CA ASN A 290 12.49 0.96 -14.83
C ASN A 290 11.83 0.47 -13.53
N PRO A 291 10.55 0.79 -13.29
CA PRO A 291 9.95 0.59 -11.97
C PRO A 291 9.95 -0.87 -11.50
N PRO A 292 9.96 -1.12 -10.18
CA PRO A 292 9.78 -2.46 -9.66
C PRO A 292 8.41 -3.01 -10.06
N VAL A 293 8.32 -4.34 -10.17
CA VAL A 293 7.15 -5.04 -10.73
C VAL A 293 6.48 -6.01 -9.76
N SER A 294 7.01 -6.15 -8.55
CA SER A 294 6.44 -6.99 -7.50
C SER A 294 6.81 -6.47 -6.12
N THR A 295 6.00 -6.81 -5.12
CA THR A 295 6.28 -6.52 -3.71
C THR A 295 7.53 -7.26 -3.24
N GLU A 296 7.86 -8.42 -3.81
CA GLU A 296 9.13 -9.13 -3.59
C GLU A 296 10.35 -8.26 -3.93
N GLN A 297 10.34 -7.53 -5.04
CA GLN A 297 11.46 -6.64 -5.40
C GLN A 297 11.64 -5.49 -4.40
N ILE A 298 10.56 -5.06 -3.74
CA ILE A 298 10.59 -4.05 -2.67
C ILE A 298 11.15 -4.65 -1.38
N LEU A 299 10.70 -5.85 -1.03
CA LEU A 299 11.13 -6.57 0.18
C LEU A 299 12.59 -7.01 0.11
N HIS A 300 13.08 -7.33 -1.09
CA HIS A 300 14.44 -7.81 -1.37
C HIS A 300 15.12 -6.95 -2.44
N PRO A 301 15.60 -5.73 -2.10
CA PRO A 301 16.14 -4.79 -3.08
C PRO A 301 17.32 -5.32 -3.91
N GLU A 302 18.05 -6.33 -3.41
CA GLU A 302 19.14 -6.99 -4.13
C GLU A 302 18.68 -7.89 -5.29
N LYS A 303 17.40 -8.31 -5.30
CA LYS A 303 16.77 -9.07 -6.39
C LYS A 303 16.35 -8.14 -7.55
N TYR A 304 16.08 -6.86 -7.26
CA TYR A 304 15.72 -5.87 -8.26
C TYR A 304 16.91 -5.48 -9.17
N PRO A 305 16.73 -5.33 -10.50
CA PRO A 305 15.49 -5.51 -11.27
C PRO A 305 15.38 -6.89 -11.95
N LEU A 306 16.24 -7.84 -11.57
CA LEU A 306 16.43 -9.07 -12.36
C LEU A 306 15.39 -10.13 -12.05
N ASP A 307 14.84 -10.14 -10.84
CA ASP A 307 13.86 -11.12 -10.40
C ASP A 307 12.45 -10.67 -10.78
N VAL A 308 11.96 -11.17 -11.90
CA VAL A 308 10.64 -10.82 -12.43
C VAL A 308 9.72 -12.03 -12.23
N PRO A 309 8.56 -11.86 -11.59
CA PRO A 309 7.65 -12.98 -11.33
C PRO A 309 7.26 -13.70 -12.61
N LEU A 310 7.10 -15.02 -12.50
CA LEU A 310 6.49 -15.80 -13.59
C LEU A 310 5.01 -15.44 -13.72
N SER A 311 4.43 -15.69 -14.90
CA SER A 311 2.99 -15.54 -15.08
C SER A 311 2.28 -16.85 -14.77
N VAL A 312 1.41 -16.83 -13.76
CA VAL A 312 0.43 -17.88 -13.48
C VAL A 312 -0.93 -17.41 -14.00
N SER A 313 -1.71 -18.31 -14.56
CA SER A 313 -3.05 -17.99 -15.07
C SER A 313 -4.07 -19.02 -14.58
N LEU A 314 -5.17 -18.54 -14.00
CA LEU A 314 -6.30 -19.40 -13.68
C LEU A 314 -7.29 -19.41 -14.86
N PRO A 315 -7.82 -20.58 -15.25
CA PRO A 315 -8.90 -20.65 -16.23
C PRO A 315 -10.16 -20.00 -15.66
N ASP A 316 -10.96 -19.39 -16.54
CA ASP A 316 -12.29 -18.92 -16.17
C ASP A 316 -13.22 -20.11 -15.90
N LEU A 317 -13.60 -20.29 -14.63
CA LEU A 317 -14.49 -21.35 -14.16
C LEU A 317 -15.97 -21.00 -14.25
N SER A 318 -16.34 -19.84 -14.79
CA SER A 318 -17.74 -19.39 -14.86
C SER A 318 -18.65 -20.38 -15.61
N SER A 319 -18.10 -21.19 -16.53
CA SER A 319 -18.88 -22.20 -17.25
C SER A 319 -19.12 -23.50 -16.47
N GLN A 320 -18.35 -23.72 -15.41
CA GLN A 320 -18.43 -24.85 -14.49
C GLN A 320 -19.31 -24.52 -13.27
N LEU A 321 -19.37 -23.24 -12.91
CA LEU A 321 -20.28 -22.70 -11.91
C LEU A 321 -21.67 -22.45 -12.54
N ASP A 322 -22.70 -22.36 -11.70
CA ASP A 322 -24.02 -21.93 -12.17
C ASP A 322 -24.12 -20.40 -12.27
N ASP A 323 -25.20 -19.91 -12.89
CA ASP A 323 -25.40 -18.48 -13.17
C ASP A 323 -25.54 -17.60 -11.90
N THR A 324 -25.49 -18.17 -10.68
CA THR A 324 -25.51 -17.41 -9.42
C THR A 324 -24.14 -16.95 -8.96
N TRP A 325 -23.07 -17.46 -9.59
CA TRP A 325 -21.69 -17.09 -9.30
C TRP A 325 -21.15 -16.11 -10.34
N THR A 326 -20.55 -15.03 -9.85
CA THR A 326 -19.87 -14.03 -10.69
C THR A 326 -18.39 -14.02 -10.35
N LEU A 327 -17.51 -14.04 -11.36
CA LEU A 327 -16.10 -13.73 -11.17
C LEU A 327 -15.99 -12.27 -10.72
N PHE A 328 -15.67 -12.08 -9.45
CA PHE A 328 -15.60 -10.76 -8.81
C PHE A 328 -14.21 -10.15 -9.01
N ASP A 329 -13.17 -10.93 -8.73
CA ASP A 329 -11.79 -10.45 -8.80
C ASP A 329 -10.83 -11.57 -9.22
N GLN A 330 -9.76 -11.20 -9.91
CA GLN A 330 -8.66 -12.07 -10.32
C GLN A 330 -7.39 -11.24 -10.49
N ASN A 331 -6.36 -11.53 -9.71
CA ASN A 331 -5.08 -10.85 -9.79
C ASN A 331 -3.95 -11.72 -9.23
N VAL A 332 -2.83 -11.10 -8.87
CA VAL A 332 -1.70 -11.69 -8.17
C VAL A 332 -1.74 -11.29 -6.69
N MET A 333 -1.52 -12.24 -5.80
CA MET A 333 -1.49 -12.02 -4.35
C MET A 333 -0.14 -11.46 -3.91
N GLY A 334 0.99 -12.02 -4.39
CA GLY A 334 2.32 -11.49 -4.09
C GLY A 334 2.92 -11.94 -2.75
N GLU A 335 4.23 -11.75 -2.60
CA GLU A 335 4.95 -12.08 -1.36
C GLU A 335 4.36 -11.35 -0.14
N TRP A 336 4.12 -10.03 -0.27
CA TRP A 336 3.68 -9.22 0.84
C TRP A 336 2.34 -9.67 1.41
N TYR A 337 1.35 -9.92 0.54
CA TYR A 337 0.03 -10.35 0.98
C TYR A 337 0.01 -11.80 1.48
N VAL A 338 0.88 -12.68 0.96
CA VAL A 338 1.11 -14.01 1.55
C VAL A 338 1.58 -13.88 3.01
N PHE A 339 2.53 -12.98 3.28
CA PHE A 339 2.94 -12.67 4.65
C PHE A 339 1.78 -12.12 5.51
N LEU A 340 0.99 -11.19 4.97
CA LEU A 340 -0.17 -10.62 5.68
C LEU A 340 -1.21 -11.69 6.05
N ILE A 341 -1.53 -12.62 5.15
CA ILE A 341 -2.47 -13.71 5.41
C ILE A 341 -1.99 -14.59 6.56
N LEU A 342 -0.70 -14.94 6.58
CA LEU A 342 -0.12 -15.82 7.59
C LEU A 342 0.05 -15.12 8.96
N ASN A 343 0.49 -13.86 8.97
CA ASN A 343 0.89 -13.17 10.21
C ASN A 343 -0.12 -12.14 10.73
N LYS A 344 -0.91 -11.51 9.85
CA LYS A 344 -1.74 -10.34 10.18
C LYS A 344 -3.24 -10.62 10.19
N ALA A 345 -3.64 -11.88 10.31
CA ALA A 345 -5.04 -12.26 10.52
C ALA A 345 -5.68 -11.47 11.70
N HIS A 346 -6.96 -11.10 11.57
CA HIS A 346 -7.64 -10.28 12.59
C HIS A 346 -7.66 -10.99 13.97
N ASP A 347 -7.94 -12.29 13.98
CA ASP A 347 -7.87 -13.12 15.19
C ASP A 347 -6.43 -13.55 15.46
N GLU A 348 -5.91 -13.16 16.63
CA GLU A 348 -4.55 -13.50 17.07
C GLU A 348 -4.30 -15.01 17.11
N SER A 349 -5.33 -15.81 17.34
CA SER A 349 -5.19 -17.26 17.40
C SER A 349 -4.89 -17.92 16.06
N TYR A 350 -5.11 -17.23 14.93
CA TYR A 350 -4.83 -17.73 13.57
C TYR A 350 -3.43 -17.37 13.09
N ARG A 351 -2.71 -16.52 13.83
CA ARG A 351 -1.45 -15.94 13.37
C ARG A 351 -0.31 -16.94 13.50
N VAL A 352 0.40 -17.12 12.40
CA VAL A 352 1.72 -17.73 12.37
C VAL A 352 2.75 -16.70 12.86
N SER A 353 3.77 -17.14 13.59
CA SER A 353 4.83 -16.24 14.08
C SER A 353 5.49 -15.51 12.93
N GLU A 354 5.88 -14.26 13.16
CA GLU A 354 6.44 -13.37 12.14
C GLU A 354 7.63 -13.99 11.38
N GLU A 355 8.60 -14.56 12.09
CA GLU A 355 9.77 -15.24 11.49
C GLU A 355 9.34 -16.36 10.52
N THR A 356 8.44 -17.25 10.95
CA THR A 356 7.93 -18.34 10.10
C THR A 356 7.13 -17.82 8.92
N ALA A 357 6.33 -16.77 9.10
CA ALA A 357 5.55 -16.18 8.02
C ALA A 357 6.42 -15.46 6.98
N GLN A 358 7.50 -14.79 7.41
CA GLN A 358 8.48 -14.17 6.52
C GLN A 358 9.21 -15.22 5.68
N ILE A 359 9.76 -16.26 6.32
CA ILE A 359 10.44 -17.36 5.60
C ILE A 359 9.48 -18.01 4.61
N ALA A 360 8.24 -18.28 5.03
CA ALA A 360 7.23 -18.89 4.17
C ALA A 360 6.81 -18.03 2.98
N ALA A 361 6.90 -16.70 3.08
CA ALA A 361 6.53 -15.79 2.01
C ALA A 361 7.71 -15.49 1.06
N GLU A 362 8.95 -15.40 1.59
CA GLU A 362 10.17 -15.01 0.87
C GLU A 362 10.45 -15.83 -0.40
N GLY A 363 10.05 -17.11 -0.40
CA GLY A 363 10.25 -17.99 -1.55
C GLY A 363 9.12 -17.96 -2.60
N TRP A 364 8.19 -17.00 -2.48
CA TRP A 364 7.16 -16.74 -3.49
C TRP A 364 7.82 -16.42 -4.83
N GLY A 365 7.46 -17.13 -5.90
CA GLY A 365 7.97 -16.85 -7.25
C GLY A 365 6.91 -16.34 -8.23
N ALA A 366 5.66 -16.74 -8.04
CA ALA A 366 4.48 -16.21 -8.72
C ALA A 366 3.19 -16.80 -8.13
N ASP A 367 2.06 -16.13 -8.34
CA ASP A 367 0.75 -16.73 -8.15
C ASP A 367 -0.31 -16.12 -9.07
N ALA A 368 -1.48 -16.74 -9.08
CA ALA A 368 -2.71 -16.07 -9.45
C ALA A 368 -3.82 -16.50 -8.49
N TYR A 369 -4.66 -15.55 -8.09
CA TYR A 369 -5.88 -15.83 -7.36
C TYR A 369 -7.12 -15.50 -8.19
N ALA A 370 -8.25 -16.13 -7.86
CA ALA A 370 -9.56 -15.78 -8.39
C ALA A 370 -10.60 -15.88 -7.27
N ILE A 371 -11.54 -14.94 -7.28
CA ILE A 371 -12.64 -14.85 -6.34
C ILE A 371 -13.94 -14.83 -7.10
N TYR A 372 -14.84 -15.74 -6.73
CA TYR A 372 -16.22 -15.71 -7.18
C TYR A 372 -17.14 -15.40 -6.01
N LEU A 373 -18.11 -14.51 -6.25
CA LEU A 373 -19.14 -14.16 -5.28
C LEU A 373 -20.51 -14.67 -5.73
N ASN A 374 -21.28 -15.12 -4.75
CA ASN A 374 -22.72 -15.31 -4.89
C ASN A 374 -23.42 -14.14 -4.20
N GLU A 375 -23.93 -13.20 -4.99
CA GLU A 375 -24.58 -11.97 -4.48
C GLU A 375 -25.90 -12.25 -3.74
N GLU A 376 -26.52 -13.42 -3.95
CA GLU A 376 -27.77 -13.78 -3.26
C GLU A 376 -27.53 -14.36 -1.87
N THR A 377 -26.38 -15.02 -1.65
CA THR A 377 -26.10 -15.80 -0.43
C THR A 377 -24.92 -15.27 0.39
N ASP A 378 -24.14 -14.31 -0.13
CA ASP A 378 -22.88 -13.84 0.45
C ASP A 378 -21.84 -14.96 0.62
N GLU A 379 -21.92 -15.97 -0.25
CA GLU A 379 -20.94 -17.04 -0.32
C GLU A 379 -19.80 -16.66 -1.27
N THR A 380 -18.62 -17.17 -0.95
CA THR A 380 -17.37 -16.85 -1.67
C THR A 380 -16.68 -18.14 -2.06
N ILE A 381 -16.17 -18.19 -3.30
CA ILE A 381 -15.15 -19.15 -3.73
C ILE A 381 -13.86 -18.38 -3.86
N PHE A 382 -12.80 -18.85 -3.21
CA PHE A 382 -11.44 -18.33 -3.35
C PHE A 382 -10.55 -19.44 -3.91
N ILE A 383 -9.72 -19.10 -4.88
CA ILE A 383 -8.75 -19.99 -5.50
C ILE A 383 -7.43 -19.24 -5.56
N MET A 384 -6.34 -19.91 -5.19
CA MET A 384 -4.98 -19.39 -5.36
C MET A 384 -4.06 -20.53 -5.79
N ASP A 385 -3.46 -20.35 -6.97
CA ASP A 385 -2.45 -21.25 -7.54
C ASP A 385 -1.11 -20.53 -7.52
N SER A 386 -0.14 -21.10 -6.80
CA SER A 386 1.16 -20.47 -6.55
C SER A 386 2.29 -21.35 -7.03
N LEU A 387 3.30 -20.72 -7.61
CA LEU A 387 4.60 -21.27 -7.92
C LEU A 387 5.63 -20.65 -6.97
N TRP A 388 6.45 -21.51 -6.40
CA TRP A 388 7.52 -21.14 -5.48
C TRP A 388 8.86 -21.23 -6.22
N ASP A 389 9.84 -20.42 -5.81
CA ASP A 389 11.17 -20.38 -6.43
C ASP A 389 11.84 -21.75 -6.45
N THR A 390 11.66 -22.50 -5.37
CA THR A 390 12.11 -23.87 -5.24
C THR A 390 11.09 -24.77 -4.54
N THR A 391 11.34 -26.08 -4.62
CA THR A 391 10.59 -27.06 -3.80
C THR A 391 10.85 -26.88 -2.30
N GLU A 392 11.98 -26.31 -1.87
CA GLU A 392 12.22 -26.04 -0.44
C GLU A 392 11.26 -24.95 0.04
N ASP A 393 11.21 -23.85 -0.71
CA ASP A 393 10.33 -22.69 -0.47
C ASP A 393 8.84 -23.11 -0.41
N ALA A 394 8.41 -23.94 -1.36
CA ALA A 394 7.06 -24.51 -1.34
C ALA A 394 6.79 -25.30 -0.06
N ASN A 395 7.76 -26.07 0.46
CA ASN A 395 7.57 -26.81 1.71
C ASN A 395 7.52 -25.89 2.93
N GLU A 396 8.31 -24.80 2.95
CA GLU A 396 8.27 -23.79 4.02
C GLU A 396 6.89 -23.12 4.08
N PHE A 397 6.34 -22.73 2.92
CA PHE A 397 4.97 -22.24 2.84
C PHE A 397 3.94 -23.29 3.25
N VAL A 398 4.04 -24.54 2.77
CA VAL A 398 3.12 -25.63 3.12
C VAL A 398 3.07 -25.83 4.64
N ASP A 399 4.23 -25.80 5.31
CA ASP A 399 4.32 -25.97 6.76
C ASP A 399 3.70 -24.79 7.52
N ALA A 400 3.92 -23.55 7.06
CA ALA A 400 3.27 -22.36 7.63
C ALA A 400 1.76 -22.35 7.37
N PHE A 401 1.32 -22.67 6.16
CA PHE A 401 -0.09 -22.79 5.79
C PHE A 401 -0.80 -23.85 6.63
N TYR A 402 -0.18 -25.01 6.90
CA TYR A 402 -0.78 -26.03 7.76
C TYR A 402 -0.93 -25.55 9.20
N GLN A 403 0.01 -24.76 9.72
CA GLN A 403 -0.14 -24.14 11.05
C GLN A 403 -1.34 -23.19 11.05
N TYR A 404 -1.37 -22.23 10.12
CA TYR A 404 -2.46 -21.28 9.92
C TYR A 404 -3.82 -21.99 9.79
N ALA A 405 -3.93 -22.95 8.87
CA ALA A 405 -5.15 -23.69 8.58
C ALA A 405 -5.63 -24.51 9.80
N SER A 406 -4.72 -25.09 10.59
CA SER A 406 -5.07 -25.86 11.79
C SER A 406 -5.53 -25.00 12.97
N GLN A 407 -5.13 -23.74 13.00
CA GLN A 407 -5.57 -22.76 13.98
C GLN A 407 -6.95 -22.18 13.62
N ARG A 408 -7.18 -21.96 12.31
CA ARG A 408 -8.39 -21.33 11.80
C ARG A 408 -9.54 -22.30 11.55
N TRP A 409 -9.25 -23.54 11.13
CA TRP A 409 -10.27 -24.49 10.69
C TRP A 409 -10.10 -25.89 11.30
N THR A 410 -11.18 -26.67 11.24
CA THR A 410 -11.15 -28.06 11.72
C THR A 410 -10.64 -29.00 10.62
N SER A 411 -9.48 -29.62 10.83
CA SER A 411 -8.90 -30.59 9.89
C SER A 411 -9.80 -31.84 9.72
N LEU A 412 -9.93 -32.31 8.47
CA LEU A 412 -10.67 -33.52 8.11
C LEU A 412 -9.72 -34.69 7.83
N SER A 413 -10.15 -35.91 8.17
CA SER A 413 -9.34 -37.12 7.99
C SER A 413 -9.37 -37.71 6.57
N VAL A 414 -10.13 -37.09 5.67
CA VAL A 414 -10.31 -37.50 4.28
C VAL A 414 -9.62 -36.50 3.36
N THR A 415 -9.20 -36.97 2.20
CA THR A 415 -8.66 -36.15 1.11
C THR A 415 -9.64 -36.13 -0.06
N LEU A 416 -9.54 -35.10 -0.90
CA LEU A 416 -10.27 -34.98 -2.17
C LEU A 416 -9.25 -34.63 -3.24
N SER A 417 -9.12 -35.47 -4.28
CA SER A 417 -8.10 -35.32 -5.33
C SER A 417 -6.70 -35.05 -4.75
N ASP A 418 -6.27 -35.89 -3.81
CA ASP A 418 -5.02 -35.78 -3.05
C ASP A 418 -4.82 -34.47 -2.22
N ALA A 419 -5.78 -33.54 -2.24
CA ALA A 419 -5.79 -32.34 -1.42
C ALA A 419 -6.18 -32.67 0.02
N ARG A 420 -5.52 -32.02 0.98
CA ARG A 420 -5.93 -32.03 2.39
C ARG A 420 -7.13 -31.13 2.57
N LEU A 421 -8.03 -31.51 3.47
CA LEU A 421 -9.28 -30.80 3.69
C LEU A 421 -9.44 -30.25 5.11
N TRP A 422 -10.10 -29.11 5.20
CA TRP A 422 -10.57 -28.51 6.46
C TRP A 422 -12.03 -28.06 6.34
N GLN A 423 -12.67 -27.92 7.51
CA GLN A 423 -14.02 -27.39 7.70
C GLN A 423 -13.94 -26.06 8.44
N GLY A 424 -14.39 -24.98 7.79
CA GLY A 424 -14.71 -23.69 8.41
C GLY A 424 -16.12 -23.68 9.00
N SER A 425 -16.64 -22.52 9.41
CA SER A 425 -18.03 -22.43 9.89
C SER A 425 -19.03 -22.83 8.80
N ASP A 426 -18.86 -22.22 7.62
CA ASP A 426 -19.77 -22.33 6.47
C ASP A 426 -19.01 -22.59 5.17
N THR A 427 -17.74 -22.99 5.27
CA THR A 427 -16.86 -23.24 4.13
C THR A 427 -16.11 -24.55 4.26
N LYS A 428 -15.68 -25.05 3.11
CA LYS A 428 -14.76 -26.16 2.91
C LYS A 428 -13.49 -25.61 2.32
N ILE A 429 -12.36 -26.12 2.81
CA ILE A 429 -11.04 -25.70 2.34
C ILE A 429 -10.33 -26.93 1.81
N ALA A 430 -9.74 -26.81 0.62
CA ALA A 430 -8.81 -27.77 0.05
C ALA A 430 -7.43 -27.13 -0.13
N PHE A 431 -6.39 -27.88 0.19
CA PHE A 431 -5.02 -27.49 -0.10
C PHE A 431 -4.26 -28.67 -0.71
N TRP A 432 -3.76 -28.46 -1.92
CA TRP A 432 -2.96 -29.41 -2.68
C TRP A 432 -1.56 -28.85 -2.92
N HIS A 433 -0.58 -29.73 -2.98
CA HIS A 433 0.81 -29.36 -3.17
C HIS A 433 1.55 -30.47 -3.93
N GLN A 434 2.35 -30.10 -4.93
CA GLN A 434 3.25 -30.98 -5.65
C GLN A 434 4.49 -30.22 -6.15
N GLY A 435 5.66 -30.61 -5.65
CA GLY A 435 6.93 -30.02 -6.10
C GLY A 435 7.07 -28.59 -5.60
N ASP A 436 7.08 -27.64 -6.52
CA ASP A 436 7.16 -26.19 -6.31
C ASP A 436 5.80 -25.49 -6.53
N ARG A 437 4.70 -26.24 -6.67
CA ARG A 437 3.35 -25.70 -6.91
C ARG A 437 2.40 -26.02 -5.77
N THR A 438 1.63 -25.02 -5.33
CA THR A 438 0.54 -25.17 -4.34
C THR A 438 -0.77 -24.65 -4.90
N LEU A 439 -1.87 -25.33 -4.56
CA LEU A 439 -3.23 -24.90 -4.90
C LEU A 439 -4.07 -24.84 -3.63
N TRP A 440 -4.56 -23.65 -3.30
CA TRP A 440 -5.46 -23.40 -2.18
C TRP A 440 -6.85 -23.02 -2.71
N VAL A 441 -7.89 -23.74 -2.26
CA VAL A 441 -9.28 -23.47 -2.63
C VAL A 441 -10.14 -23.37 -1.36
N ILE A 442 -10.99 -22.34 -1.29
CA ILE A 442 -12.09 -22.23 -0.33
C ILE A 442 -13.39 -22.21 -1.14
N ALA A 443 -14.36 -23.03 -0.76
CA ALA A 443 -15.70 -23.03 -1.36
C ALA A 443 -16.77 -23.37 -0.31
N PRO A 444 -18.07 -23.10 -0.55
CA PRO A 444 -19.14 -23.41 0.40
C PRO A 444 -19.31 -24.90 0.71
N ASP A 445 -19.09 -25.77 -0.27
CA ASP A 445 -19.30 -27.21 -0.14
C ASP A 445 -18.26 -28.07 -0.87
N ASN A 446 -18.36 -29.39 -0.67
CA ASN A 446 -17.41 -30.34 -1.25
C ASN A 446 -17.65 -30.56 -2.76
N ASP A 447 -18.87 -30.33 -3.26
CA ASP A 447 -19.20 -30.56 -4.67
C ASP A 447 -18.50 -29.49 -5.52
N LEU A 448 -18.54 -28.23 -5.06
CA LEU A 448 -17.79 -27.12 -5.67
C LEU A 448 -16.28 -27.33 -5.58
N LEU A 449 -15.75 -27.79 -4.44
CA LEU A 449 -14.33 -28.15 -4.34
C LEU A 449 -13.94 -29.22 -5.36
N GLU A 450 -14.76 -30.27 -5.54
CA GLU A 450 -14.45 -31.35 -6.49
C GLU A 450 -14.42 -30.83 -7.93
N ILE A 451 -15.38 -29.98 -8.31
CA ILE A 451 -15.41 -29.32 -9.62
C ILE A 451 -14.12 -28.51 -9.85
N ILE A 452 -13.78 -27.61 -8.93
CA ILE A 452 -12.62 -26.71 -9.07
C ILE A 452 -11.32 -27.51 -9.12
N LEU A 453 -11.11 -28.45 -8.20
CA LEU A 453 -9.89 -29.26 -8.17
C LEU A 453 -9.73 -30.11 -9.43
N SER A 454 -10.82 -30.60 -10.03
CA SER A 454 -10.76 -31.40 -11.25
C SER A 454 -10.34 -30.63 -12.50
N GLU A 455 -10.48 -29.31 -12.49
CA GLU A 455 -10.08 -28.43 -13.58
C GLU A 455 -8.64 -27.90 -13.40
N LEU A 456 -8.16 -27.80 -12.16
CA LEU A 456 -6.89 -27.13 -11.82
C LEU A 456 -5.72 -28.08 -11.46
N GLN A 457 -6.01 -29.34 -11.12
CA GLN A 457 -5.03 -30.40 -10.89
C GLN A 457 -4.87 -31.30 -12.12
#